data_AF-A0A8D0HGU6-F1
#
_entry.id   AF-A0A8D0HGU6-F1
#
_cell.length_a   1.000
_cell.length_b   1.000
_cell.length_c   1.000
_cell.angle_alpha   90.00
_cell.angle_beta   90.00
_cell.angle_gamma   90.00
#
_symmetry.space_group_name_H-M   'P 1'
#
loop_
_entity.id
_entity.type
_entity.pdbx_description
1 polymer ?
#
loop_
_entity_poly.entity_id
_entity_poly.type
_entity_poly.pdbx_seq_one_letter_code
_entity_poly.pdbx_strand_id
1 'polypeptide(L)'
;MFEPLLARVHIKYGCRTFTLLGVTLKMSTRSKGYVEVGGREHYKTLARLTHVPSVSAPAGAVGIVESSLVPSLVLKLKTELDDIQELILDTLSGCLRVEAFEALASGGVHILKEKLIHESVAIRSKAARALLGISVPLEGKNIVWEEEVIPELFNLLEDADDQVRANAAGALMNAAITTQGKYAALGANAIPCLLNLINDETSKVRLNSVKALTMLAEAPEGRKTLLSHVDQFKERMNDSSEAVSRAASIAVRVIEWKP
;
A
#
# COMPACT_ATOMS: atom_id res chain seq x y z
N MET A 1 41.34 -30.19 17.72
CA MET A 1 42.21 -29.48 16.76
C MET A 1 41.29 -28.83 15.75
N PHE A 2 41.20 -27.49 15.85
CA PHE A 2 40.69 -26.49 14.90
C PHE A 2 39.22 -26.47 14.44
N GLU A 3 38.61 -25.33 14.76
CA GLU A 3 37.45 -24.67 14.16
C GLU A 3 37.86 -24.00 12.81
N PRO A 4 37.05 -23.12 12.18
CA PRO A 4 36.18 -23.33 11.02
C PRO A 4 36.72 -22.72 9.70
N LEU A 5 36.06 -22.99 8.56
CA LEU A 5 36.28 -22.23 7.30
C LEU A 5 34.95 -21.69 6.76
N LEU A 6 34.69 -20.44 7.15
CA LEU A 6 33.82 -19.50 6.45
C LEU A 6 34.30 -19.31 5.01
N ALA A 7 33.52 -19.77 4.03
CA ALA A 7 33.69 -19.37 2.64
C ALA A 7 32.61 -18.34 2.28
N ARG A 8 33.07 -17.09 2.28
CA ARG A 8 32.47 -15.84 1.80
C ARG A 8 31.43 -16.02 0.68
N VAL A 9 30.21 -15.55 0.94
CA VAL A 9 29.21 -15.27 -0.11
C VAL A 9 29.64 -14.00 -0.85
N HIS A 10 30.16 -14.16 -2.07
CA HIS A 10 30.18 -13.07 -3.06
C HIS A 10 28.88 -13.17 -3.87
N ILE A 11 27.93 -12.27 -3.59
CA ILE A 11 26.75 -12.08 -4.44
C ILE A 11 27.21 -11.29 -5.66
N LYS A 12 27.43 -11.99 -6.77
CA LYS A 12 27.46 -11.39 -8.10
C LYS A 12 26.15 -11.77 -8.79
N TYR A 13 25.37 -10.75 -9.16
CA TYR A 13 24.19 -10.87 -10.01
C TYR A 13 24.51 -11.74 -11.23
N GLY A 14 23.75 -12.83 -11.41
CA GLY A 14 23.88 -13.72 -12.56
C GLY A 14 23.49 -15.16 -12.24
N CYS A 15 22.33 -15.57 -12.78
CA CYS A 15 21.85 -16.93 -13.08
C CYS A 15 22.67 -18.10 -12.48
N ARG A 16 22.07 -18.92 -11.60
CA ARG A 16 22.67 -20.20 -11.17
C ARG A 16 21.73 -21.39 -11.32
N THR A 17 22.16 -22.35 -12.13
CA THR A 17 21.84 -23.77 -12.01
C THR A 17 22.61 -24.39 -10.85
N PHE A 18 21.96 -25.23 -10.03
CA PHE A 18 22.59 -26.04 -8.99
C PHE A 18 22.56 -27.52 -9.38
N THR A 19 23.65 -28.24 -9.14
CA THR A 19 23.75 -29.70 -9.31
C THR A 19 24.02 -30.32 -7.94
N LEU A 20 23.12 -31.17 -7.47
CA LEU A 20 23.31 -32.01 -6.29
C LEU A 20 22.84 -33.43 -6.63
N LEU A 21 23.71 -34.44 -6.41
CA LEU A 21 23.37 -35.86 -6.47
C LEU A 21 22.72 -36.36 -7.79
N GLY A 22 23.27 -36.00 -8.94
CA GLY A 22 23.00 -36.72 -10.19
C GLY A 22 21.58 -36.60 -10.78
N VAL A 23 20.72 -35.74 -10.23
CA VAL A 23 19.41 -35.41 -10.80
C VAL A 23 19.44 -33.99 -11.35
N THR A 24 19.33 -33.85 -12.67
CA THR A 24 19.20 -32.55 -13.33
C THR A 24 17.78 -32.02 -13.13
N LEU A 25 17.55 -31.22 -12.08
CA LEU A 25 16.31 -30.45 -11.93
C LEU A 25 16.36 -29.20 -12.81
N LYS A 26 15.71 -29.27 -13.97
CA LYS A 26 15.38 -28.09 -14.76
C LYS A 26 14.17 -27.42 -14.09
N MET A 27 14.39 -26.35 -13.33
CA MET A 27 13.27 -25.51 -12.88
C MET A 27 12.65 -24.84 -14.10
N SER A 28 11.60 -25.48 -14.62
CA SER A 28 10.65 -24.86 -15.53
C SER A 28 9.85 -23.86 -14.72
N THR A 29 9.99 -22.58 -15.01
CA THR A 29 9.02 -21.55 -14.61
C THR A 29 7.71 -21.82 -15.35
N ARG A 30 6.93 -22.79 -14.86
CA ARG A 30 5.58 -23.05 -15.32
C ARG A 30 4.71 -23.53 -14.16
N SER A 31 4.41 -22.62 -13.24
CA SER A 31 3.13 -22.67 -12.55
C SER A 31 2.06 -22.22 -13.55
N LYS A 32 1.27 -23.17 -14.04
CA LYS A 32 0.01 -22.89 -14.72
C LYS A 32 -0.94 -22.31 -13.69
N GLY A 33 -1.57 -21.17 -14.01
CA GLY A 33 -2.71 -20.72 -13.22
C GLY A 33 -3.15 -19.27 -13.32
N TYR A 34 -2.62 -18.40 -14.19
CA TYR A 34 -3.26 -17.10 -14.42
C TYR A 34 -3.20 -16.73 -15.90
N VAL A 35 -4.37 -16.41 -16.44
CA VAL A 35 -4.54 -15.91 -17.80
C VAL A 35 -3.98 -14.49 -17.81
N GLU A 36 -2.82 -14.29 -18.44
CA GLU A 36 -2.34 -12.95 -18.78
C GLU A 36 -3.27 -12.36 -19.86
N VAL A 37 -4.35 -11.70 -19.43
CA VAL A 37 -5.20 -10.91 -20.31
C VAL A 37 -5.21 -9.48 -19.78
N GLY A 38 -4.20 -8.73 -20.19
CA GLY A 38 -4.05 -7.30 -19.89
C GLY A 38 -2.87 -6.81 -20.69
N GLY A 39 -3.11 -6.17 -21.84
CA GLY A 39 -2.03 -5.72 -22.72
C GLY A 39 -1.06 -4.78 -22.02
N ARG A 40 0.18 -4.65 -22.53
CA ARG A 40 1.23 -3.75 -21.97
C ARG A 40 0.75 -2.33 -21.65
N GLU A 41 -0.26 -1.82 -22.36
CA GLU A 41 -0.86 -0.51 -22.12
C GLU A 41 -1.74 -0.43 -20.86
N HIS A 42 -2.32 -1.55 -20.44
CA HIS A 42 -3.09 -1.69 -19.19
C HIS A 42 -2.18 -1.51 -17.98
N TYR A 43 -1.07 -2.26 -17.92
CA TYR A 43 -0.07 -2.13 -16.85
C TYR A 43 0.58 -0.74 -16.79
N LYS A 44 0.86 -0.12 -17.95
CA LYS A 44 1.33 1.27 -18.01
C LYS A 44 0.31 2.25 -17.44
N THR A 45 -0.98 1.99 -17.66
CA THR A 45 -2.07 2.84 -17.15
C THR A 45 -2.16 2.75 -15.62
N LEU A 46 -2.03 1.55 -15.05
CA LEU A 46 -2.03 1.34 -13.59
C LEU A 46 -0.79 1.94 -12.92
N ALA A 47 0.38 1.82 -13.55
CA ALA A 47 1.63 2.42 -13.05
C ALA A 47 1.51 3.95 -12.89
N ARG A 48 0.66 4.62 -13.67
CA ARG A 48 0.41 6.07 -13.53
C ARG A 48 -0.43 6.41 -12.30
N LEU A 49 -1.26 5.50 -11.80
CA LEU A 49 -2.07 5.72 -10.59
C LEU A 49 -1.24 5.59 -9.32
N THR A 50 -0.28 4.66 -9.33
CA THR A 50 0.59 4.38 -8.18
C THR A 50 1.85 5.26 -8.16
N HIS A 51 2.13 6.00 -9.23
CA HIS A 51 3.22 6.96 -9.25
C HIS A 51 2.97 8.10 -8.26
N VAL A 52 3.76 8.11 -7.18
CA VAL A 52 3.84 9.22 -6.24
C VAL A 52 4.92 10.18 -6.75
N PRO A 53 4.64 11.50 -6.87
CA PRO A 53 5.68 12.47 -7.21
C PRO A 53 6.85 12.35 -6.23
N SER A 54 8.09 12.32 -6.74
CA SER A 54 9.29 12.25 -5.91
C SER A 54 9.50 13.56 -5.16
N VAL A 55 8.84 13.72 -4.02
CA VAL A 55 9.15 14.79 -3.07
C VAL A 55 10.38 14.35 -2.29
N SER A 56 11.47 15.14 -2.34
CA SER A 56 12.68 14.86 -1.58
C SER A 56 12.34 14.71 -0.10
N ALA A 57 12.81 13.64 0.53
CA ALA A 57 12.67 13.48 1.97
C ALA A 57 13.33 14.67 2.71
N PRO A 58 12.77 15.16 3.82
CA PRO A 58 13.38 16.16 4.67
C PRO A 58 14.75 15.67 5.12
N ALA A 59 15.75 16.57 5.13
CA ALA A 59 17.12 16.24 5.50
C ALA A 59 17.20 15.54 6.89
N GLY A 60 16.35 15.93 7.83
CA GLY A 60 16.27 15.28 9.15
C GLY A 60 15.85 13.81 9.09
N ALA A 61 14.96 13.42 8.16
CA ALA A 61 14.52 12.04 8.02
C ALA A 61 15.66 11.13 7.51
N VAL A 62 16.50 11.65 6.61
CA VAL A 62 17.67 10.93 6.10
C VAL A 62 18.65 10.64 7.24
N GLY A 63 19.00 11.65 8.04
CA GLY A 63 19.91 11.47 9.18
C GLY A 63 19.41 10.46 10.22
N ILE A 64 18.09 10.40 10.46
CA ILE A 64 17.48 9.42 11.38
C ILE A 64 17.61 7.98 10.86
N VAL A 65 17.39 7.78 9.56
CA VAL A 65 17.54 6.47 8.90
C VAL A 65 19.01 6.05 8.88
N GLU A 66 19.91 6.95 8.49
CA GLU A 66 21.36 6.68 8.46
C GLU A 66 21.95 6.41 9.86
N SER A 67 21.31 6.93 10.91
CA SER A 67 21.69 6.69 12.30
C SER A 67 21.00 5.47 12.94
N SER A 68 20.25 4.67 12.18
CA SER A 68 19.48 3.50 12.64
C SER A 68 18.58 3.78 13.85
N LEU A 69 17.92 4.94 13.85
CA LEU A 69 17.01 5.36 14.92
C LEU A 69 15.56 4.92 14.68
N VAL A 70 15.22 4.45 13.47
CA VAL A 70 13.85 4.04 13.11
C VAL A 70 13.29 2.93 14.03
N PRO A 71 14.04 1.87 14.39
CA PRO A 71 13.53 0.85 15.31
C PRO A 71 13.18 1.42 16.68
N SER A 72 13.98 2.35 17.19
CA SER A 72 13.73 3.02 18.47
C SER A 72 12.43 3.82 18.42
N LEU A 73 12.22 4.59 17.36
CA LEU A 73 10.99 5.34 17.13
C LEU A 73 9.76 4.41 17.08
N VAL A 74 9.84 3.32 16.33
CA VAL A 74 8.76 2.33 16.21
C VAL A 74 8.41 1.75 17.58
N LEU A 75 9.39 1.31 18.36
CA LEU A 75 9.15 0.72 19.68
C LEU A 75 8.60 1.74 20.69
N LYS A 76 9.02 3.00 20.59
CA LYS A 76 8.57 4.10 21.46
C LYS A 76 7.09 4.46 21.29
N LEU A 77 6.48 4.15 20.14
CA LEU A 77 5.02 4.31 19.95
C LEU A 77 4.18 3.50 20.96
N LYS A 78 4.73 2.45 21.58
CA LYS A 78 4.02 1.65 22.59
C LYS A 78 3.94 2.30 23.97
N THR A 79 4.92 3.13 24.31
CA THR A 79 5.15 3.54 25.70
C THR A 79 5.06 5.04 25.93
N GLU A 80 5.27 5.85 24.90
CA GLU A 80 5.29 7.30 25.02
C GLU A 80 3.87 7.88 25.12
N LEU A 81 3.77 9.10 25.64
CA LEU A 81 2.51 9.86 25.73
C LEU A 81 2.02 10.28 24.34
N ASP A 82 0.74 10.59 24.22
CA ASP A 82 0.09 10.89 22.93
C ASP A 82 0.76 12.02 22.15
N ASP A 83 1.12 13.11 22.82
CA ASP A 83 1.83 14.25 22.22
C ASP A 83 3.19 13.83 21.64
N ILE A 84 3.91 12.94 22.31
CA ILE A 84 5.16 12.37 21.83
C ILE A 84 4.91 11.34 20.72
N GLN A 85 3.91 10.47 20.84
CA GLN A 85 3.54 9.50 19.80
C GLN A 85 3.21 10.21 18.49
N GLU A 86 2.49 11.32 18.54
CA GLU A 86 2.19 12.15 17.39
C GLU A 86 3.46 12.64 16.67
N LEU A 87 4.43 13.17 17.42
CA LEU A 87 5.73 13.60 16.89
C LEU A 87 6.54 12.43 16.31
N ILE A 88 6.47 11.26 16.95
CA ILE A 88 7.09 10.04 16.46
C ILE A 88 6.46 9.62 15.12
N LEU A 89 5.12 9.62 15.01
CA LEU A 89 4.43 9.24 13.77
C LEU A 89 4.70 10.22 12.63
N ASP A 90 4.82 11.52 12.93
CA ASP A 90 5.23 12.53 11.96
C ASP A 90 6.66 12.29 11.45
N THR A 91 7.59 12.07 12.38
CA THR A 91 8.98 11.71 12.08
C THR A 91 9.07 10.44 11.25
N LEU A 92 8.38 9.38 11.68
CA LEU A 92 8.38 8.06 11.03
C LEU A 92 7.81 8.15 9.62
N SER A 93 6.73 8.92 9.40
CA SER A 93 6.20 9.17 8.06
C SER A 93 7.26 9.79 7.14
N GLY A 94 8.17 10.60 7.68
CA GLY A 94 9.29 11.15 6.95
C GLY A 94 10.36 10.12 6.61
N CYS A 95 10.74 9.28 7.57
CA CYS A 95 11.70 8.19 7.38
C CYS A 95 11.23 7.18 6.34
N LEU A 96 9.93 6.84 6.34
CA LEU A 96 9.33 5.87 5.40
C LEU A 96 9.36 6.33 3.94
N ARG A 97 9.59 7.63 3.66
CA ARG A 97 9.86 8.11 2.30
C ARG A 97 11.30 7.89 1.85
N VAL A 98 12.22 7.75 2.80
CA VAL A 98 13.62 7.40 2.55
C VAL A 98 13.69 5.89 2.35
N GLU A 99 13.24 5.14 3.35
CA GLU A 99 13.30 3.68 3.36
C GLU A 99 12.39 3.10 4.46
N ALA A 100 11.88 1.88 4.25
CA ALA A 100 10.93 1.23 5.15
C ALA A 100 11.47 -0.05 5.83
N PHE A 101 12.68 -0.51 5.50
CA PHE A 101 13.16 -1.83 5.95
C PHE A 101 13.32 -1.89 7.47
N GLU A 102 13.94 -0.89 8.09
CA GLU A 102 14.09 -0.87 9.56
C GLU A 102 12.74 -0.81 10.30
N ALA A 103 11.76 -0.08 9.75
CA ALA A 103 10.41 -0.02 10.32
C ALA A 103 9.69 -1.36 10.21
N LEU A 104 9.81 -2.06 9.07
CA LEU A 104 9.25 -3.39 8.87
C LEU A 104 9.91 -4.41 9.81
N ALA A 105 11.24 -4.42 9.89
CA ALA A 105 12.01 -5.34 10.72
C ALA A 105 11.76 -5.19 12.22
N SER A 106 11.29 -4.01 12.66
CA SER A 106 10.96 -3.72 14.07
C SER A 106 9.49 -3.92 14.43
N GLY A 107 8.70 -4.56 13.56
CA GLY A 107 7.26 -4.80 13.80
C GLY A 107 6.40 -3.55 13.63
N GLY A 108 6.84 -2.61 12.80
CA GLY A 108 6.15 -1.33 12.59
C GLY A 108 4.72 -1.49 12.08
N VAL A 109 4.42 -2.48 11.23
CA VAL A 109 3.05 -2.70 10.75
C VAL A 109 2.11 -3.06 11.89
N HIS A 110 2.50 -4.02 12.75
CA HIS A 110 1.74 -4.40 13.93
C HIS A 110 1.42 -3.22 14.84
N ILE A 111 2.44 -2.43 15.16
CA ILE A 111 2.31 -1.28 16.06
C ILE A 111 1.42 -0.21 15.44
N LEU A 112 1.58 0.07 14.15
CA LEU A 112 0.74 1.04 13.46
C LEU A 112 -0.71 0.57 13.38
N LYS A 113 -0.97 -0.74 13.22
CA LYS A 113 -2.31 -1.33 13.29
C LYS A 113 -2.99 -1.02 14.62
N GLU A 114 -2.31 -1.22 15.74
CA GLU A 114 -2.83 -0.89 17.08
C GLU A 114 -3.22 0.60 17.21
N LYS A 115 -2.48 1.49 16.54
CA LYS A 115 -2.75 2.94 16.55
C LYS A 115 -3.89 3.38 15.63
N LEU A 116 -4.39 2.52 14.75
CA LEU A 116 -5.55 2.83 13.91
C LEU A 116 -6.85 2.96 14.71
N ILE A 117 -6.94 2.34 15.88
CA ILE A 117 -8.15 2.38 16.73
C ILE A 117 -8.00 3.35 17.92
N HIS A 118 -6.98 4.20 17.90
CA HIS A 118 -6.69 5.14 18.99
C HIS A 118 -7.79 6.21 19.13
N GLU A 119 -8.05 6.73 20.34
CA GLU A 119 -9.08 7.77 20.54
C GLU A 119 -8.71 9.12 19.91
N SER A 120 -7.42 9.49 19.95
CA SER A 120 -6.90 10.68 19.27
C SER A 120 -6.98 10.54 17.74
N VAL A 121 -7.76 11.42 17.12
CA VAL A 121 -7.86 11.58 15.66
C VAL A 121 -6.47 11.80 15.04
N ALA A 122 -5.63 12.60 15.69
CA ALA A 122 -4.30 12.91 15.21
C ALA A 122 -3.41 11.66 15.14
N ILE A 123 -3.46 10.81 16.17
CA ILE A 123 -2.74 9.53 16.19
C ILE A 123 -3.27 8.60 15.10
N ARG A 124 -4.59 8.40 14.99
CA ARG A 124 -5.18 7.55 13.93
C ARG A 124 -4.76 8.02 12.54
N SER A 125 -4.88 9.32 12.28
CA SER A 125 -4.57 9.93 10.99
C SER A 125 -3.09 9.75 10.62
N LYS A 126 -2.18 10.03 11.56
CA LYS A 126 -0.74 9.90 11.35
C LYS A 126 -0.29 8.44 11.27
N ALA A 127 -0.92 7.53 12.01
CA ALA A 127 -0.68 6.09 11.90
C ALA A 127 -1.12 5.54 10.54
N ALA A 128 -2.31 5.91 10.06
CA ALA A 128 -2.77 5.55 8.72
C ALA A 128 -1.83 6.11 7.63
N ARG A 129 -1.30 7.33 7.82
CA ARG A 129 -0.30 7.91 6.91
C ARG A 129 1.03 7.14 6.92
N ALA A 130 1.49 6.72 8.10
CA ALA A 130 2.67 5.87 8.22
C ALA A 130 2.43 4.49 7.57
N LEU A 131 1.25 3.90 7.71
CA LEU A 131 0.87 2.67 7.01
C LEU A 131 0.85 2.83 5.48
N LEU A 132 0.37 3.97 4.99
CA LEU A 132 0.48 4.31 3.57
C LEU A 132 1.95 4.34 3.11
N GLY A 133 2.85 4.92 3.92
CA GLY A 133 4.29 4.96 3.63
C GLY A 133 4.97 3.59 3.68
N ILE A 134 4.74 2.83 4.75
CA ILE A 134 5.37 1.52 4.96
C ILE A 134 4.92 0.48 3.94
N SER A 135 3.74 0.67 3.32
CA SER A 135 3.19 -0.16 2.25
C SER A 135 3.55 0.29 0.83
N VAL A 136 4.47 1.25 0.66
CA VAL A 136 5.03 1.61 -0.65
C VAL A 136 5.88 0.49 -1.27
N PRO A 137 6.81 -0.18 -0.56
CA PRO A 137 7.48 -1.39 -1.06
C PRO A 137 6.54 -2.60 -1.12
N LEU A 138 6.93 -3.66 -1.84
CA LEU A 138 6.11 -4.88 -1.96
C LEU A 138 6.04 -5.63 -0.63
N GLU A 139 7.16 -5.73 0.06
CA GLU A 139 7.32 -6.38 1.36
C GLU A 139 6.33 -5.81 2.37
N GLY A 140 6.22 -4.48 2.43
CA GLY A 140 5.27 -3.81 3.31
C GLY A 140 3.80 -4.09 2.97
N LYS A 141 3.44 -4.25 1.68
CA LYS A 141 2.07 -4.64 1.29
C LYS A 141 1.74 -6.06 1.75
N ASN A 142 2.70 -6.97 1.64
CA ASN A 142 2.53 -8.36 2.07
C ASN A 142 2.33 -8.42 3.58
N ILE A 143 3.16 -7.71 4.36
CA ILE A 143 3.04 -7.68 5.81
C ILE A 143 1.72 -7.02 6.26
N VAL A 144 1.26 -5.95 5.59
CA VAL A 144 -0.07 -5.34 5.86
C VAL A 144 -1.22 -6.34 5.68
N TRP A 145 -1.11 -7.25 4.71
CA TRP A 145 -2.08 -8.34 4.54
C TRP A 145 -1.90 -9.43 5.61
N GLU A 146 -0.68 -9.88 5.86
CA GLU A 146 -0.35 -10.94 6.85
C GLU A 146 -0.75 -10.55 8.28
N GLU A 147 -0.60 -9.28 8.65
CA GLU A 147 -0.99 -8.72 9.95
C GLU A 147 -2.47 -8.35 10.03
N GLU A 148 -3.28 -8.70 9.02
CA GLU A 148 -4.71 -8.45 8.95
C GLU A 148 -5.09 -6.98 9.21
N VAL A 149 -4.42 -6.01 8.57
CA VAL A 149 -4.65 -4.57 8.78
C VAL A 149 -5.82 -4.02 7.96
N ILE A 150 -6.23 -4.74 6.92
CA ILE A 150 -7.27 -4.32 5.98
C ILE A 150 -8.64 -4.06 6.64
N PRO A 151 -9.12 -4.88 7.59
CA PRO A 151 -10.36 -4.61 8.32
C PRO A 151 -10.33 -3.29 9.11
N GLU A 152 -9.22 -2.96 9.76
CA GLU A 152 -9.08 -1.70 10.51
C GLU A 152 -9.06 -0.50 9.56
N LEU A 153 -8.37 -0.61 8.42
CA LEU A 153 -8.41 0.43 7.39
C LEU A 153 -9.81 0.62 6.81
N PHE A 154 -10.57 -0.47 6.65
CA PHE A 154 -11.96 -0.39 6.22
C PHE A 154 -12.81 0.41 7.21
N ASN A 155 -12.70 0.14 8.52
CA ASN A 155 -13.42 0.90 9.55
C ASN A 155 -13.08 2.40 9.50
N LEU A 156 -11.83 2.76 9.19
CA LEU A 156 -11.39 4.14 9.08
C LEU A 156 -11.88 4.88 7.84
N LEU A 157 -12.47 4.18 6.86
CA LEU A 157 -13.13 4.85 5.72
C LEU A 157 -14.38 5.63 6.16
N GLU A 158 -14.95 5.32 7.33
CA GLU A 158 -16.11 6.00 7.90
C GLU A 158 -15.74 6.98 9.03
N ASP A 159 -14.45 7.25 9.26
CA ASP A 159 -14.00 8.20 10.28
C ASP A 159 -14.55 9.61 9.99
N ALA A 160 -14.85 10.37 11.03
CA ALA A 160 -15.33 11.75 10.92
C ALA A 160 -14.28 12.68 10.31
N ASP A 161 -13.00 12.40 10.52
CA ASP A 161 -11.88 13.20 10.01
C ASP A 161 -11.50 12.82 8.57
N ASP A 162 -11.41 13.83 7.71
CA ASP A 162 -11.13 13.65 6.29
C ASP A 162 -9.70 13.17 6.00
N GLN A 163 -8.73 13.53 6.85
CA GLN A 163 -7.36 13.05 6.70
C GLN A 163 -7.25 11.59 7.09
N VAL A 164 -7.97 11.14 8.12
CA VAL A 164 -8.08 9.71 8.46
C VAL A 164 -8.64 8.93 7.26
N ARG A 165 -9.80 9.34 6.74
CA ARG A 165 -10.41 8.69 5.56
C ARG A 165 -9.47 8.67 4.36
N ALA A 166 -8.83 9.80 4.06
CA ALA A 166 -7.90 9.92 2.93
C ALA A 166 -6.71 8.97 3.08
N ASN A 167 -6.09 8.91 4.26
CA ASN A 167 -4.92 8.07 4.49
C ASN A 167 -5.31 6.58 4.50
N ALA A 168 -6.46 6.22 5.06
CA ALA A 168 -6.99 4.85 5.06
C ALA A 168 -7.27 4.36 3.63
N ALA A 169 -7.98 5.15 2.81
CA ALA A 169 -8.22 4.84 1.40
C ALA A 169 -6.92 4.68 0.60
N GLY A 170 -5.91 5.50 0.90
CA GLY A 170 -4.59 5.40 0.29
C GLY A 170 -3.86 4.11 0.67
N ALA A 171 -3.88 3.73 1.95
CA ALA A 171 -3.26 2.50 2.42
C ALA A 171 -3.97 1.25 1.83
N LEU A 172 -5.31 1.28 1.74
CA LEU A 172 -6.09 0.23 1.06
C LEU A 172 -5.76 0.14 -0.44
N MET A 173 -5.60 1.26 -1.12
CA MET A 173 -5.12 1.29 -2.51
C MET A 173 -3.77 0.57 -2.64
N ASN A 174 -2.81 0.86 -1.75
CA ASN A 174 -1.51 0.19 -1.76
C ASN A 174 -1.63 -1.32 -1.52
N ALA A 175 -2.43 -1.73 -0.54
CA ALA A 175 -2.67 -3.15 -0.25
C ALA A 175 -3.29 -3.87 -1.45
N ALA A 176 -4.26 -3.24 -2.13
CA ALA A 176 -4.97 -3.80 -3.28
C ALA A 176 -4.12 -3.94 -4.56
N ILE A 177 -2.87 -3.47 -4.56
CA ILE A 177 -1.91 -3.75 -5.64
C ILE A 177 -1.56 -5.26 -5.66
N THR A 178 -1.47 -5.91 -4.50
CA THR A 178 -1.23 -7.36 -4.43
C THR A 178 -2.54 -8.12 -4.63
N THR A 179 -2.44 -9.34 -5.17
CA THR A 179 -3.62 -10.21 -5.35
C THR A 179 -4.29 -10.49 -4.01
N GLN A 180 -3.51 -10.84 -2.98
CA GLN A 180 -4.00 -11.14 -1.64
C GLN A 180 -4.72 -9.94 -1.01
N GLY A 181 -4.07 -8.76 -1.02
CA GLY A 181 -4.67 -7.55 -0.46
C GLY A 181 -5.94 -7.11 -1.21
N LYS A 182 -5.97 -7.29 -2.53
CA LYS A 182 -7.15 -7.00 -3.36
C LYS A 182 -8.34 -7.87 -2.99
N TYR A 183 -8.16 -9.18 -2.90
CA TYR A 183 -9.25 -10.10 -2.54
C TYR A 183 -9.64 -9.96 -1.06
N ALA A 184 -8.71 -9.62 -0.17
CA ALA A 184 -9.04 -9.29 1.22
C ALA A 184 -9.92 -8.03 1.30
N ALA A 185 -9.60 -6.98 0.55
CA ALA A 185 -10.42 -5.76 0.49
C ALA A 185 -11.81 -6.00 -0.13
N LEU A 186 -11.90 -6.87 -1.16
CA LEU A 186 -13.19 -7.30 -1.72
C LEU A 186 -14.00 -8.11 -0.70
N GLY A 187 -13.37 -9.04 0.02
CA GLY A 187 -14.00 -9.83 1.07
C GLY A 187 -14.49 -9.00 2.26
N ALA A 188 -13.81 -7.90 2.56
CA ALA A 188 -14.24 -6.91 3.56
C ALA A 188 -15.38 -5.98 3.08
N ASN A 189 -15.91 -6.19 1.86
CA ASN A 189 -16.96 -5.37 1.26
C ASN A 189 -16.58 -3.87 1.18
N ALA A 190 -15.34 -3.56 0.80
CA ALA A 190 -14.85 -2.17 0.72
C ALA A 190 -15.51 -1.33 -0.39
N ILE A 191 -16.10 -1.95 -1.42
CA ILE A 191 -16.60 -1.25 -2.61
C ILE A 191 -17.68 -0.19 -2.28
N PRO A 192 -18.78 -0.51 -1.56
CA PRO A 192 -19.83 0.47 -1.30
C PRO A 192 -19.33 1.68 -0.50
N CYS A 193 -18.48 1.46 0.50
CA CYS A 193 -17.91 2.52 1.30
C CYS A 193 -17.01 3.44 0.45
N LEU A 194 -16.11 2.86 -0.35
CA LEU A 194 -15.25 3.63 -1.26
C LEU A 194 -16.04 4.37 -2.34
N LEU A 195 -17.15 3.80 -2.85
CA LEU A 195 -18.05 4.47 -3.79
C LEU A 195 -18.69 5.71 -3.16
N ASN A 196 -19.06 5.66 -1.88
CA ASN A 196 -19.54 6.87 -1.20
C ASN A 196 -18.45 7.95 -1.15
N LEU A 197 -17.21 7.56 -0.84
CA LEU A 197 -16.08 8.48 -0.69
C LEU A 197 -15.58 9.12 -1.98
N ILE A 198 -15.97 8.65 -3.17
CA ILE A 198 -15.66 9.39 -4.40
C ILE A 198 -16.42 10.71 -4.49
N ASN A 199 -17.43 10.93 -3.63
CA ASN A 199 -18.19 12.19 -3.53
C ASN A 199 -17.81 13.03 -2.29
N ASP A 200 -16.76 12.64 -1.56
CA ASP A 200 -16.29 13.37 -0.37
C ASP A 200 -15.90 14.81 -0.71
N GLU A 201 -16.08 15.75 0.22
CA GLU A 201 -15.73 17.16 0.03
C GLU A 201 -14.23 17.36 -0.20
N THR A 202 -13.40 16.52 0.44
CA THR A 202 -11.96 16.58 0.34
C THR A 202 -11.44 15.84 -0.89
N SER A 203 -10.78 16.56 -1.79
CA SER A 203 -10.24 16.02 -3.05
C SER A 203 -9.26 14.87 -2.86
N LYS A 204 -8.49 14.86 -1.77
CA LYS A 204 -7.56 13.78 -1.43
C LYS A 204 -8.30 12.48 -1.08
N VAL A 205 -9.44 12.57 -0.38
CA VAL A 205 -10.30 11.41 -0.10
C VAL A 205 -10.86 10.85 -1.40
N ARG A 206 -11.44 11.72 -2.25
CA ARG A 206 -11.95 11.32 -3.57
C ARG A 206 -10.87 10.64 -4.42
N LEU A 207 -9.69 11.25 -4.50
CA LEU A 207 -8.56 10.74 -5.29
C LEU A 207 -8.17 9.33 -4.86
N ASN A 208 -7.93 9.13 -3.56
CA ASN A 208 -7.49 7.85 -3.04
C ASN A 208 -8.59 6.78 -3.17
N SER A 209 -9.85 7.16 -3.02
CA SER A 209 -10.99 6.26 -3.18
C SER A 209 -11.15 5.79 -4.63
N VAL A 210 -11.08 6.71 -5.60
CA VAL A 210 -11.09 6.37 -7.04
C VAL A 210 -9.93 5.44 -7.39
N LYS A 211 -8.72 5.71 -6.87
CA LYS A 211 -7.56 4.84 -7.10
C LYS A 211 -7.74 3.45 -6.48
N ALA A 212 -8.22 3.37 -5.25
CA ALA A 212 -8.50 2.11 -4.57
C ALA A 212 -9.52 1.27 -5.36
N LEU A 213 -10.65 1.87 -5.74
CA LEU A 213 -11.66 1.21 -6.59
C LEU A 213 -11.10 0.75 -7.93
N THR A 214 -10.18 1.52 -8.53
CA THR A 214 -9.51 1.10 -9.76
C THR A 214 -8.65 -0.15 -9.54
N MET A 215 -7.95 -0.27 -8.40
CA MET A 215 -7.20 -1.49 -8.07
C MET A 215 -8.14 -2.69 -7.87
N LEU A 216 -9.32 -2.47 -7.26
CA LEU A 216 -10.32 -3.53 -7.09
C LEU A 216 -10.94 -3.96 -8.44
N ALA A 217 -11.13 -3.04 -9.38
CA ALA A 217 -11.64 -3.30 -10.73
C ALA A 217 -10.68 -4.15 -11.61
N GLU A 218 -9.46 -4.39 -11.15
CA GLU A 218 -8.56 -5.36 -11.78
C GLU A 218 -8.99 -6.80 -11.55
N ALA A 219 -9.70 -7.08 -10.45
CA ALA A 219 -10.30 -8.39 -10.22
C ALA A 219 -11.63 -8.50 -10.99
N PRO A 220 -11.94 -9.66 -11.61
CA PRO A 220 -13.19 -9.85 -12.35
C PRO A 220 -14.45 -9.52 -11.53
N GLU A 221 -14.48 -9.90 -10.25
CA GLU A 221 -15.60 -9.68 -9.32
C GLU A 221 -15.75 -8.20 -8.98
N GLY A 222 -14.63 -7.52 -8.73
CA GLY A 222 -14.59 -6.08 -8.48
C GLY A 222 -15.06 -5.30 -9.72
N ARG A 223 -14.56 -5.67 -10.91
CA ARG A 223 -14.98 -5.07 -12.19
C ARG A 223 -16.47 -5.25 -12.42
N LYS A 224 -16.98 -6.48 -12.26
CA LYS A 224 -18.39 -6.80 -12.44
C LYS A 224 -19.29 -5.94 -11.55
N THR A 225 -18.88 -5.74 -10.29
CA THR A 225 -19.61 -4.89 -9.34
C THR A 225 -19.58 -3.42 -9.76
N LEU A 226 -18.40 -2.92 -10.12
CA LEU A 226 -18.19 -1.52 -10.47
C LEU A 226 -18.77 -1.10 -11.83
N LEU A 227 -19.01 -2.05 -12.75
CA LEU A 227 -19.67 -1.78 -14.03
C LEU A 227 -21.04 -1.10 -13.84
N SER A 228 -21.79 -1.48 -12.81
CA SER A 228 -23.10 -0.87 -12.48
C SER A 228 -23.00 0.55 -11.90
N HIS A 229 -21.79 1.01 -11.56
CA HIS A 229 -21.52 2.31 -10.94
C HIS A 229 -20.61 3.20 -11.80
N VAL A 230 -20.33 2.81 -13.05
CA VAL A 230 -19.36 3.49 -13.92
C VAL A 230 -19.69 4.96 -14.14
N ASP A 231 -20.98 5.32 -14.15
CA ASP A 231 -21.42 6.69 -14.36
C ASP A 231 -20.97 7.65 -13.25
N GLN A 232 -20.85 7.17 -12.00
CA GLN A 232 -20.28 7.99 -10.91
C GLN A 232 -18.81 8.35 -11.17
N PHE A 233 -18.05 7.45 -11.81
CA PHE A 233 -16.68 7.76 -12.22
C PHE A 233 -16.65 8.71 -13.43
N LYS A 234 -17.59 8.59 -14.36
CA LYS A 234 -17.71 9.53 -15.49
C LYS A 234 -18.02 10.95 -15.01
N GLU A 235 -18.85 11.11 -14.00
CA GLU A 235 -19.08 12.41 -13.35
C GLU A 235 -17.78 12.97 -12.76
N ARG A 236 -16.97 12.13 -12.09
CA ARG A 236 -15.67 12.53 -11.53
C ARG A 236 -14.61 12.87 -12.57
N MET A 237 -14.80 12.58 -13.85
CA MET A 237 -13.89 13.05 -14.91
C MET A 237 -13.92 14.58 -15.07
N ASN A 238 -14.95 15.26 -14.56
CA ASN A 238 -15.05 16.71 -14.53
C ASN A 238 -14.78 17.30 -13.13
N ASP A 239 -14.12 16.54 -12.24
CA ASP A 239 -13.79 17.02 -10.89
C ASP A 239 -12.88 18.24 -10.92
N SER A 240 -13.06 19.17 -9.96
CA SER A 240 -12.24 20.37 -9.84
C SER A 240 -10.76 20.07 -9.58
N SER A 241 -10.45 18.91 -9.00
CA SER A 241 -9.09 18.41 -8.88
C SER A 241 -8.70 17.66 -10.15
N GLU A 242 -7.70 18.19 -10.87
CA GLU A 242 -7.14 17.56 -12.06
C GLU A 242 -6.65 16.12 -11.78
N ALA A 243 -6.10 15.88 -10.58
CA ALA A 243 -5.66 14.55 -10.17
C ALA A 243 -6.83 13.56 -10.04
N VAL A 244 -7.97 14.00 -9.49
CA VAL A 244 -9.20 13.19 -9.39
C VAL A 244 -9.78 12.94 -10.77
N SER A 245 -9.89 13.98 -11.60
CA SER A 245 -10.35 13.89 -13.00
C SER A 245 -9.55 12.85 -13.80
N ARG A 246 -8.21 12.92 -13.72
CA ARG A 246 -7.31 11.95 -14.37
C ARG A 246 -7.48 10.54 -13.82
N ALA A 247 -7.57 10.37 -12.50
CA ALA A 247 -7.77 9.07 -11.88
C ALA A 247 -9.12 8.46 -12.29
N ALA A 248 -10.18 9.27 -12.38
CA ALA A 248 -11.51 8.83 -12.78
C ALA A 248 -11.55 8.37 -14.25
N SER A 249 -10.89 9.10 -15.15
CA SER A 249 -10.74 8.68 -16.55
C SER A 249 -10.04 7.32 -16.68
N ILE A 250 -9.03 7.07 -15.84
CA ILE A 250 -8.38 5.75 -15.79
C ILE A 250 -9.34 4.69 -15.23
N ALA A 251 -10.05 4.98 -14.14
CA ALA A 251 -11.01 4.06 -13.54
C ALA A 251 -12.07 3.60 -14.55
N VAL A 252 -12.67 4.52 -15.31
CA VAL A 252 -13.65 4.21 -16.36
C VAL A 252 -13.06 3.23 -17.38
N ARG A 253 -11.84 3.50 -17.88
CA ARG A 253 -11.15 2.61 -18.83
C ARG A 253 -10.92 1.22 -18.28
N VAL A 254 -10.55 1.10 -16.99
CA VAL A 254 -10.32 -0.19 -16.33
C VAL A 254 -11.62 -0.95 -16.09
N ILE A 255 -12.68 -0.25 -15.67
CA ILE A 255 -13.99 -0.83 -15.36
C ILE A 255 -14.68 -1.34 -16.63
N GLU A 256 -14.66 -0.54 -17.72
CA GLU A 256 -15.31 -0.89 -18.98
C GLU A 256 -14.50 -1.87 -19.84
N TRP A 257 -13.26 -2.17 -19.45
CA TRP A 257 -12.38 -3.05 -20.22
C TRP A 257 -12.97 -4.47 -20.34
N LYS A 258 -12.99 -4.98 -21.56
CA LYS A 258 -13.37 -6.35 -21.91
C LYS A 258 -12.15 -7.06 -22.54
N PRO A 259 -11.81 -8.27 -22.07
CA PRO A 259 -10.71 -9.08 -22.64
C PRO A 259 -10.93 -9.47 -24.09
#